data_AF-A0A1X7BYG8-F1
#
_entry.id   AF-A0A1X7BYG8-F1
#
_cell.length_a   1.000
_cell.length_b   1.000
_cell.length_c   1.000
_cell.angle_alpha   90.00
_cell.angle_beta   90.00
_cell.angle_gamma   90.00
#
_symmetry.space_group_name_H-M   'P 1'
#
loop_
_entity.id
_entity.type
_entity.pdbx_description
1 polymer ?
#
loop_
_entity_poly.entity_id
_entity_poly.type
_entity_poly.pdbx_seq_one_letter_code
_entity_poly.pdbx_strand_id
1 'polypeptide(L)'
;MSDHASNVSVEMGSERNFGVVFAIVFAIIALWPLIGGGGIRIWAATIAVICLALAFIAPAALKWPNWLWFKFGMVLGAIVAPVVMALVFLTTFVTIGGIMRLFGKDLLGQKLDPEAQTYWIERTDLPNSMKNQF
;
A
#
# COMPACT_ATOMS: atom_id res chain seq x y z
N MET A 1 11.62 -27.20 -7.02
CA MET A 1 10.70 -26.21 -6.43
C MET A 1 11.54 -24.97 -6.18
N SER A 2 11.61 -24.07 -7.17
CA SER A 2 12.49 -22.91 -7.13
C SER A 2 11.83 -21.82 -6.28
N ASP A 3 12.45 -21.49 -5.15
CA ASP A 3 12.09 -20.38 -4.31
C ASP A 3 12.17 -19.08 -5.11
N HIS A 4 11.02 -18.58 -5.57
CA HIS A 4 10.88 -17.22 -6.07
C HIS A 4 10.86 -16.27 -4.88
N ALA A 5 11.99 -16.13 -4.18
CA ALA A 5 12.21 -15.00 -3.29
C ALA A 5 12.36 -13.76 -4.17
N SER A 6 11.30 -12.95 -4.27
CA SER A 6 11.36 -11.64 -4.91
C SER A 6 12.43 -10.79 -4.20
N ASN A 7 13.59 -10.60 -4.85
CA ASN A 7 14.72 -9.78 -4.39
C ASN A 7 14.39 -8.27 -4.49
N VAL A 8 13.33 -7.83 -3.83
CA VAL A 8 13.10 -6.39 -3.64
C VAL A 8 13.74 -6.02 -2.32
N SER A 9 14.99 -5.57 -2.38
CA SER A 9 15.65 -4.96 -1.22
C SER A 9 14.91 -3.67 -0.88
N VAL A 10 14.18 -3.68 0.24
CA VAL A 10 13.56 -2.46 0.76
C VAL A 10 14.68 -1.59 1.34
N GLU A 11 15.17 -0.67 0.52
CA GLU A 11 16.23 0.25 0.94
C GLU A 11 15.66 1.32 1.88
N MET A 12 16.40 1.58 2.96
CA MET A 12 16.09 2.67 3.86
C MET A 12 16.35 4.00 3.15
N GLY A 13 15.40 4.94 3.25
CA GLY A 13 15.61 6.29 2.74
C GLY A 13 16.81 6.96 3.42
N SER A 14 17.53 7.81 2.69
CA SER A 14 18.67 8.55 3.24
C SER A 14 18.26 9.45 4.42
N GLU A 15 19.14 9.58 5.40
CA GLU A 15 18.95 10.41 6.60
C GLU A 15 18.66 11.87 6.26
N ARG A 16 19.25 12.37 5.16
CA ARG A 16 18.98 13.73 4.66
C ARG A 16 17.54 13.88 4.18
N ASN A 17 17.02 12.91 3.43
CA ASN A 17 15.62 12.94 2.97
C ASN A 17 14.66 12.86 4.15
N PHE A 18 14.96 12.02 5.14
CA PHE A 18 14.20 11.96 6.39
C PHE A 18 14.13 13.34 7.06
N GLY A 19 15.28 14.01 7.26
CA GLY A 19 15.32 15.33 7.87
C GLY A 19 14.55 16.40 7.09
N VAL A 20 14.63 16.39 5.75
CA VAL A 20 13.88 17.32 4.89
C VAL A 20 12.37 17.09 4.97
N VAL A 21 11.91 15.82 4.93
CA VAL A 21 10.49 15.50 5.05
C VAL A 21 9.92 15.98 6.39
N PHE A 22 10.63 15.72 7.49
CA PHE A 22 10.21 16.20 8.80
C PHE A 22 10.23 17.73 8.92
N ALA A 23 11.22 18.40 8.33
CA ALA A 23 11.24 19.86 8.27
C ALA A 23 10.00 20.42 7.53
N ILE A 24 9.60 19.82 6.41
CA ILE A 24 8.39 20.20 5.67
C ILE A 24 7.13 19.97 6.51
N VAL A 25 7.00 18.81 7.16
CA VAL A 25 5.86 18.50 8.03
C VAL A 25 5.74 19.53 9.16
N PHE A 26 6.84 19.83 9.86
CA PHE A 26 6.83 20.83 10.93
C PHE A 26 6.60 22.24 10.42
N ALA A 27 7.06 22.58 9.21
CA ALA A 27 6.76 23.87 8.58
C ALA A 27 5.25 24.03 8.29
N ILE A 28 4.60 22.97 7.77
CA ILE A 28 3.14 22.97 7.57
C ILE A 28 2.42 23.16 8.91
N ILE A 29 2.84 22.45 9.97
CA ILE A 29 2.27 22.60 11.32
C ILE A 29 2.50 24.00 11.88
N ALA A 30 3.66 24.60 11.60
CA ALA A 30 4.01 25.95 12.03
C ALA A 30 3.12 27.02 11.39
N LEU A 31 2.80 26.84 10.11
CA LEU A 31 2.04 27.77 9.29
C LEU A 31 0.52 27.53 9.31
N TRP A 32 0.07 26.33 9.71
CA TRP A 32 -1.36 25.97 9.76
C TRP A 32 -2.26 27.00 10.47
N PRO A 33 -1.86 27.59 11.63
CA PRO A 33 -2.71 28.56 12.33
C PRO A 33 -2.90 29.87 11.56
N LEU A 34 -2.03 30.21 10.61
CA LEU A 34 -2.14 31.44 9.82
C LEU A 34 -3.42 31.47 8.98
N ILE A 35 -3.90 30.30 8.55
CA ILE A 35 -5.13 30.17 7.75
C ILE A 35 -6.36 30.60 8.57
N GLY A 36 -6.31 30.43 9.90
CA GLY A 36 -7.38 30.81 10.83
C GLY A 36 -7.16 32.17 11.51
N GLY A 37 -6.21 32.98 11.04
CA GLY A 37 -5.86 34.27 11.68
C GLY A 37 -5.04 34.13 12.98
N GLY A 38 -4.56 32.93 13.31
CA GLY A 38 -3.65 32.69 14.42
C GLY A 38 -2.19 33.02 14.07
N GLY A 39 -1.36 33.20 15.10
CA GLY A 39 0.08 33.42 14.92
C GLY A 39 0.86 32.15 14.54
N ILE A 40 2.08 32.33 14.04
CA ILE A 40 3.00 31.22 13.75
C ILE A 40 3.29 30.45 15.03
N ARG A 41 3.20 29.13 14.95
CA ARG A 41 3.62 28.23 16.03
C ARG A 41 5.15 28.19 16.10
N ILE A 42 5.72 29.12 16.88
CA ILE A 42 7.18 29.30 17.02
C ILE A 42 7.90 27.99 17.35
N TRP A 43 7.36 27.18 18.27
CA TRP A 43 7.94 25.87 18.61
C TRP A 43 8.12 24.93 17.40
N ALA A 44 7.12 24.84 16.51
CA ALA A 44 7.14 24.00 15.32
C ALA A 44 8.06 24.60 14.24
N ALA A 45 8.10 25.92 14.13
CA ALA A 45 9.05 26.61 13.26
C ALA A 45 10.49 26.35 13.69
N THR A 46 10.79 26.42 14.99
CA THR A 46 12.11 26.11 15.55
C THR A 46 12.51 24.67 15.25
N ILE A 47 11.60 23.70 15.47
CA ILE A 47 11.87 22.28 15.16
C ILE A 47 12.11 22.08 13.66
N ALA A 48 11.33 22.73 12.78
CA ALA A 48 11.51 22.65 11.34
C ALA A 48 12.91 23.13 10.91
N VAL A 49 13.36 24.28 11.45
CA VAL A 49 14.70 24.83 11.17
C VAL A 49 15.80 23.91 11.70
N ILE A 50 15.65 23.35 12.90
CA ILE A 50 16.61 22.40 13.46
C ILE A 50 16.71 21.13 12.62
N CYS A 51 15.57 20.53 12.25
CA CYS A 51 15.53 19.34 11.38
C CYS A 51 16.19 19.61 10.03
N LEU A 52 15.92 20.78 9.44
CA LEU A 52 16.54 21.18 8.17
C LEU A 52 18.04 21.38 8.33
N ALA A 53 18.49 22.12 9.36
CA ALA A 53 19.92 22.31 9.64
C ALA A 53 20.65 20.98 9.84
N LEU A 54 20.08 20.06 10.63
CA LEU A 54 20.65 18.73 10.85
C LEU A 54 20.70 17.90 9.55
N ALA A 55 19.71 18.01 8.67
CA ALA A 55 19.68 17.29 7.40
C ALA A 55 20.85 17.65 6.47
N PHE A 56 21.33 18.89 6.50
CA PHE A 56 22.41 19.37 5.64
C PHE A 56 23.79 19.39 6.33
N ILE A 57 23.85 19.72 7.62
CA ILE A 57 25.12 19.88 8.37
C ILE A 57 25.58 18.54 8.94
N ALA A 58 24.68 17.76 9.54
CA ALA A 58 25.02 16.55 10.26
C ALA A 58 23.95 15.45 10.09
N PRO A 59 23.74 14.92 8.87
CA PRO A 59 22.72 13.91 8.60
C PRO A 59 22.91 12.63 9.42
N ALA A 60 24.15 12.32 9.83
CA ALA A 60 24.45 11.18 10.69
C ALA A 60 23.71 11.21 12.05
N ALA A 61 23.38 12.39 12.58
CA ALA A 61 22.60 12.52 13.81
C ALA A 61 21.15 12.02 13.63
N LEU A 62 20.60 12.10 12.41
CA LEU A 62 19.26 11.62 12.07
C LEU A 62 19.21 10.11 11.78
N LYS A 63 20.34 9.39 11.84
CA LYS A 63 20.40 7.95 11.55
C LYS A 63 19.52 7.12 12.48
N TRP A 64 19.61 7.35 13.79
CA TRP A 64 18.81 6.63 14.79
C TRP A 64 17.31 6.90 14.64
N PRO A 65 16.86 8.17 14.55
CA PRO A 65 15.47 8.49 14.26
C PRO A 65 14.96 7.89 12.94
N ASN A 66 15.74 7.99 11.86
CA ASN A 66 15.38 7.45 10.55
C ASN A 66 15.20 5.93 10.59
N TRP A 67 16.11 5.22 11.26
CA TRP A 67 16.02 3.77 11.41
C TRP A 67 14.78 3.32 12.20
N LEU A 68 14.47 4.03 13.29
CA LEU A 68 13.28 3.74 14.09
C LEU A 68 11.99 4.03 13.31
N TRP A 69 11.96 5.16 12.59
CA TRP A 69 10.85 5.53 11.71
C TRP A 69 10.64 4.52 10.59
N PHE A 70 11.72 4.06 9.96
CA PHE A 70 11.66 3.04 8.92
C PHE A 70 11.09 1.72 9.45
N LYS A 71 11.56 1.25 10.62
CA LYS A 71 11.00 0.07 11.29
C LYS A 71 9.52 0.22 11.62
N PHE A 72 9.14 1.38 12.13
CA PHE A 72 7.74 1.70 12.40
C PHE A 72 6.91 1.65 11.10
N GLY A 73 7.41 2.24 10.02
CA GLY A 73 6.79 2.21 8.70
C GLY A 73 6.60 0.80 8.16
N MET A 74 7.57 -0.10 8.37
CA MET A 74 7.44 -1.52 7.99
C MET A 74 6.33 -2.23 8.76
N VAL A 75 6.28 -2.05 10.09
CA VAL A 75 5.23 -2.66 10.92
C VAL A 75 3.86 -2.11 10.56
N LEU A 76 3.77 -0.79 10.37
CA LEU A 76 2.54 -0.14 9.93
C LEU A 76 2.11 -0.68 8.56
N GLY A 77 3.03 -0.79 7.60
CA GLY A 77 2.76 -1.36 6.28
C GLY A 77 2.27 -2.81 6.34
N ALA A 78 2.85 -3.63 7.22
CA ALA A 78 2.43 -5.01 7.43
C ALA A 78 1.00 -5.14 7.96
N ILE A 79 0.48 -4.13 8.65
CA ILE A 79 -0.91 -4.09 9.14
C ILE A 79 -1.83 -3.45 8.09
N VAL A 80 -1.40 -2.32 7.50
CA VAL A 80 -2.19 -1.55 6.55
C VAL A 80 -2.42 -2.34 5.27
N ALA A 81 -1.42 -3.09 4.76
CA ALA A 81 -1.56 -3.83 3.52
C ALA A 81 -2.69 -4.89 3.59
N PRO A 82 -2.75 -5.81 4.59
CA PRO A 82 -3.88 -6.72 4.76
C PRO A 82 -5.22 -6.00 4.96
N VAL A 83 -5.26 -4.91 5.72
CA VAL A 83 -6.49 -4.15 5.97
C VAL A 83 -7.04 -3.55 4.68
N VAL A 84 -6.18 -2.91 3.88
CA VAL A 84 -6.56 -2.34 2.58
C VAL A 84 -6.98 -3.45 1.63
N MET A 85 -6.25 -4.57 1.57
CA MET A 85 -6.62 -5.71 0.73
C MET A 85 -7.96 -6.33 1.15
N ALA A 86 -8.23 -6.42 2.45
CA ALA A 86 -9.53 -6.86 2.97
C ALA A 86 -10.65 -5.89 2.58
N LEU A 87 -10.41 -4.58 2.69
CA LEU A 87 -11.38 -3.57 2.25
C LEU A 87 -11.66 -3.68 0.75
N VAL A 88 -10.63 -3.81 -0.09
CA VAL A 88 -10.80 -4.02 -1.53
C VAL A 88 -11.59 -5.30 -1.78
N PHE A 89 -11.30 -6.38 -1.05
CA PHE A 89 -12.03 -7.63 -1.19
C PHE A 89 -13.52 -7.51 -0.84
N LEU A 90 -13.83 -6.90 0.30
CA LEU A 90 -15.21 -6.73 0.75
C LEU A 90 -16.00 -5.73 -0.10
N THR A 91 -15.35 -4.65 -0.55
CA THR A 91 -16.03 -3.58 -1.32
C THR A 91 -16.14 -3.90 -2.80
N THR A 92 -15.21 -4.66 -3.37
CA THR A 92 -15.15 -4.95 -4.81
C THR A 92 -15.56 -6.38 -5.09
N PHE A 93 -14.82 -7.37 -4.60
CA PHE A 93 -15.07 -8.78 -4.96
C PHE A 93 -16.37 -9.31 -4.35
N VAL A 94 -16.63 -9.02 -3.08
CA VAL A 94 -17.85 -9.45 -2.40
C VAL A 94 -19.08 -8.76 -2.97
N THR A 95 -19.00 -7.47 -3.29
CA THR A 95 -20.15 -6.76 -3.90
C THR A 95 -20.45 -7.28 -5.29
N ILE A 96 -19.44 -7.50 -6.13
CA ILE A 96 -19.61 -8.10 -7.47
C ILE A 96 -20.21 -9.51 -7.34
N GLY A 97 -19.69 -10.34 -6.44
CA GLY A 97 -20.25 -11.67 -6.16
C GLY A 97 -21.70 -11.63 -5.70
N GLY A 98 -22.04 -10.68 -4.82
CA GLY A 98 -23.39 -10.43 -4.36
C GLY A 98 -24.33 -10.01 -5.50
N ILE A 99 -23.88 -9.10 -6.36
CA ILE A 99 -24.63 -8.65 -7.55
C ILE A 99 -24.86 -9.83 -8.49
N MET A 100 -23.84 -10.64 -8.81
CA MET A 100 -24.00 -11.80 -9.68
C MET A 100 -25.01 -12.80 -9.11
N ARG A 101 -24.98 -13.03 -7.78
CA ARG A 101 -25.92 -13.90 -7.09
C ARG A 101 -27.35 -13.35 -7.11
N LEU A 102 -27.53 -12.04 -6.98
CA LEU A 102 -28.83 -11.37 -7.13
C LEU A 102 -29.39 -11.52 -8.55
N PHE A 103 -28.53 -11.43 -9.57
CA PHE A 103 -28.91 -11.68 -10.96
C PHE A 103 -29.01 -13.17 -11.32
N GLY A 104 -28.84 -14.08 -10.37
CA GLY A 104 -28.91 -15.53 -10.57
C GLY A 104 -27.81 -16.10 -11.46
N LYS A 105 -26.75 -15.34 -11.74
CA LYS A 105 -25.63 -15.78 -12.59
C LYS A 105 -24.66 -16.63 -11.79
N ASP A 106 -24.56 -17.90 -12.15
CA ASP A 106 -23.55 -18.82 -11.63
C ASP A 106 -22.44 -19.00 -12.67
N LEU A 107 -21.46 -18.09 -12.66
CA LEU A 107 -20.33 -18.15 -13.60
C LEU A 107 -19.35 -19.28 -13.29
N LEU A 108 -19.38 -19.82 -12.07
CA LEU A 108 -18.44 -20.82 -11.60
C LEU A 108 -19.05 -22.24 -11.57
N GLY A 109 -20.34 -22.38 -11.90
CA GLY A 109 -21.03 -23.67 -11.84
C GLY A 109 -21.02 -24.27 -10.44
N GLN A 110 -21.18 -23.44 -9.39
CA GLN A 110 -21.09 -23.88 -8.00
C GLN A 110 -22.29 -24.73 -7.56
N LYS A 111 -23.44 -24.60 -8.24
CA LYS A 111 -24.61 -25.42 -7.93
C LYS A 111 -24.40 -26.84 -8.45
N LEU A 112 -24.49 -27.81 -7.54
CA LEU A 112 -24.54 -29.22 -7.90
C LEU A 112 -25.89 -29.53 -8.55
N ASP A 113 -25.84 -30.04 -9.76
CA ASP A 113 -26.96 -30.60 -10.50
C ASP A 113 -27.09 -32.11 -10.20
N PRO A 114 -28.15 -32.55 -9.53
CA PRO A 114 -28.38 -33.96 -9.21
C PRO A 114 -28.66 -34.84 -10.44
N GLU A 115 -29.11 -34.24 -11.55
CA GLU A 115 -29.46 -34.97 -12.78
C GLU A 115 -28.31 -35.00 -13.79
N ALA A 116 -27.24 -34.25 -13.55
CA ALA A 116 -26.08 -34.22 -14.43
C ALA A 116 -25.31 -35.55 -14.37
N GLN A 117 -25.19 -36.20 -15.53
CA GLN A 117 -24.38 -37.43 -15.68
C GLN A 117 -22.88 -37.17 -15.53
N THR A 118 -22.42 -35.95 -15.85
CA THR A 118 -21.03 -35.50 -15.70
C THR A 118 -20.98 -33.98 -15.68
N TYR A 119 -20.08 -33.41 -14.86
CA TYR A 119 -19.76 -31.98 -14.85
C TYR A 119 -18.67 -31.61 -15.87
N TRP A 120 -18.21 -32.58 -16.66
CA TRP A 120 -17.18 -32.37 -17.67
C TRP A 120 -17.71 -31.47 -18.79
N ILE A 121 -17.12 -30.29 -18.95
CA ILE A 121 -17.41 -29.39 -20.05
C ILE A 121 -16.57 -29.86 -21.25
N GLU A 122 -17.21 -30.54 -22.20
CA GLU A 122 -16.57 -30.94 -23.46
C GLU A 122 -16.12 -29.70 -24.25
N ARG A 123 -14.85 -29.71 -24.68
CA ARG A 123 -14.33 -28.67 -25.56
C ARG A 123 -14.73 -28.98 -26.99
N THR A 124 -15.49 -28.09 -27.61
CA THR A 124 -15.85 -28.16 -29.03
C THR A 124 -14.74 -27.64 -29.95
N ASP A 125 -13.79 -26.88 -29.39
CA ASP A 125 -12.78 -26.18 -30.18
C ASP A 125 -11.44 -26.94 -30.16
N LEU A 126 -10.83 -27.07 -31.35
CA LEU A 126 -9.49 -27.62 -31.50
C LEU A 126 -8.45 -26.67 -30.85
N PRO A 127 -7.40 -27.20 -30.21
CA PRO A 127 -6.37 -26.39 -29.58
C PRO A 127 -5.66 -25.52 -30.63
N ASN A 128 -5.84 -24.21 -30.52
CA ASN A 128 -5.11 -23.24 -31.34
C ASN A 128 -3.62 -23.23 -30.99
N SER A 129 -2.78 -22.93 -31.99
CA SER A 129 -1.33 -22.90 -31.83
C SER A 129 -0.92 -21.88 -30.77
N MET A 130 -0.16 -22.32 -29.76
CA MET A 130 0.40 -21.48 -28.68
C MET A 130 1.55 -20.55 -29.14
N LYS A 131 1.60 -20.19 -30.44
CA LYS A 131 2.71 -19.43 -31.02
C LYS A 131 2.81 -17.99 -30.52
N ASN A 132 1.68 -17.39 -30.11
CA ASN A 132 1.59 -16.01 -29.60
C ASN A 132 0.77 -15.97 -28.30
N GLN A 133 1.22 -16.69 -27.28
CA GLN A 133 0.54 -16.71 -25.97
C GLN A 133 1.03 -15.61 -25.00
N PHE A 134 1.95 -14.75 -25.47
CA PHE A 134 2.50 -13.59 -24.75
C PHE A 134 2.57 -12.39 -25.68
#